data_AF-A0A7S3PZS0-F1
#
_entry.id   AF-A0A7S3PZS0-F1
#
_cell.length_a   1.000
_cell.length_b   1.000
_cell.length_c   1.000
_cell.angle_alpha   90.00
_cell.angle_beta   90.00
_cell.angle_gamma   90.00
#
_symmetry.space_group_name_H-M   'P 1'
#
loop_
_entity.id
_entity.type
_entity.pdbx_description
1 polymer ?
#
loop_
_entity_poly.entity_id
_entity_poly.type
_entity_poly.pdbx_seq_one_letter_code
_entity_poly.pdbx_strand_id
1 'polypeptide(L)'
;MLTRQPLEGRARGGGLRMGEMERDCLITHGCANFMRDRFFCNSDQYRIHICERCGLTAQANLKKMTYECRTPMCVGRANTFCQIEIPYACKLLFQELHSMCISTRIFTDVRKTRDNSY
;
A
#
# COMPACT_ATOMS: atom_id res chain seq x y z
N MET A 1 13.42 3.22 -12.97
CA MET A 1 12.48 2.12 -12.67
C MET A 1 11.29 2.67 -11.90
N LEU A 2 10.08 2.56 -12.43
CA LEU A 2 8.89 3.18 -11.87
C LEU A 2 8.22 2.31 -10.77
N THR A 3 7.94 1.04 -11.06
CA THR A 3 7.12 0.14 -10.21
C THR A 3 7.91 -0.65 -9.17
N ARG A 4 9.24 -0.63 -9.22
CA ARG A 4 10.14 -1.45 -8.37
C ARG A 4 9.90 -2.96 -8.45
N GLN A 5 9.16 -3.43 -9.45
CA GLN A 5 8.94 -4.85 -9.70
C GLN A 5 10.13 -5.48 -10.44
N PRO A 6 10.27 -6.81 -10.42
CA PRO A 6 11.28 -7.53 -11.19
C PRO A 6 11.24 -7.13 -12.66
N LEU A 7 12.43 -7.03 -13.28
CA LEU A 7 12.55 -6.77 -14.70
C LEU A 7 12.01 -7.95 -15.51
N GLU A 8 11.62 -7.69 -16.75
CA GLU A 8 11.33 -8.75 -17.72
C GLU A 8 12.60 -9.17 -18.48
N GLY A 9 12.62 -10.42 -18.92
CA GLY A 9 13.61 -10.96 -19.86
C GLY A 9 14.77 -11.70 -19.20
N ARG A 10 15.05 -12.91 -19.70
CA ARG A 10 16.13 -13.79 -19.22
C ARG A 10 17.51 -13.12 -19.27
N ALA A 11 17.78 -12.33 -20.31
CA ALA A 11 19.05 -11.62 -20.48
C ALA A 11 19.32 -10.60 -19.36
N ARG A 12 18.28 -10.10 -18.68
CA ARG A 12 18.38 -9.14 -17.58
C ARG A 12 18.23 -9.78 -16.20
N GLY A 13 18.24 -11.12 -16.13
CA GLY A 13 17.92 -11.84 -14.91
C GLY A 13 16.49 -11.58 -14.43
N GLY A 14 15.58 -11.29 -15.36
CA GLY A 14 14.20 -10.93 -15.08
C GLY A 14 13.39 -12.07 -14.48
N GLY A 15 12.38 -11.73 -13.68
CA GLY A 15 11.47 -12.69 -13.07
C GLY A 15 10.40 -13.18 -14.03
N LEU A 16 9.71 -14.25 -13.64
CA LEU A 16 8.47 -14.68 -14.32
C LEU A 16 7.29 -13.86 -13.80
N ARG A 17 6.38 -13.52 -14.70
CA ARG A 17 5.15 -12.81 -14.36
C ARG A 17 4.15 -13.79 -13.78
N MET A 18 3.72 -13.55 -12.53
CA MET A 18 2.50 -14.13 -11.99
C MET A 18 1.31 -13.28 -12.44
N GLY A 19 0.50 -13.82 -13.34
CA GLY A 19 -0.69 -13.17 -13.88
C GLY A 19 -1.95 -13.45 -13.05
N GLU A 20 -3.07 -13.16 -13.67
CA GLU A 20 -4.40 -13.32 -13.08
C GLU A 20 -4.79 -14.80 -12.98
N MET A 21 -4.49 -15.60 -14.00
CA MET A 21 -4.77 -17.04 -14.00
C MET A 21 -4.02 -17.78 -12.88
N GLU A 22 -2.77 -17.40 -12.62
CA GLU A 22 -1.98 -17.96 -11.53
C GLU A 22 -2.55 -17.54 -10.16
N ARG A 23 -3.07 -16.32 -10.05
CA ARG A 23 -3.76 -15.86 -8.85
C ARG A 23 -5.00 -16.71 -8.58
N ASP A 24 -5.85 -16.90 -9.58
CA ASP A 24 -7.13 -17.62 -9.43
C ASP A 24 -6.93 -19.09 -9.08
N CYS A 25 -5.89 -19.72 -9.65
CA CYS A 25 -5.47 -21.06 -9.27
C CYS A 25 -5.11 -21.14 -7.77
N LEU A 26 -4.30 -20.19 -7.28
CA LEU A 26 -3.89 -20.16 -5.87
C LEU A 26 -5.06 -19.87 -4.91
N ILE A 27 -6.02 -19.03 -5.33
CA ILE A 27 -7.26 -18.77 -4.56
C ILE A 27 -8.07 -20.06 -4.44
N THR A 28 -8.25 -20.78 -5.55
CA THR A 28 -9.03 -22.03 -5.60
C THR A 28 -8.43 -23.09 -4.68
N HIS A 29 -7.11 -23.17 -4.60
CA HIS A 29 -6.42 -24.08 -3.69
C HIS A 29 -6.38 -23.61 -2.22
N GLY A 30 -6.86 -22.41 -1.91
CA GLY A 30 -6.83 -21.87 -0.54
C GLY A 30 -5.42 -21.50 -0.06
N CYS A 31 -4.46 -21.31 -0.97
CA CYS A 31 -3.05 -21.07 -0.67
C CYS A 31 -2.76 -19.61 -0.28
N ALA A 32 -3.50 -19.04 0.67
CA ALA A 32 -3.46 -17.61 1.00
C ALA A 32 -2.07 -17.09 1.43
N ASN A 33 -1.34 -17.87 2.22
CA ASN A 33 0.01 -17.49 2.65
C ASN A 33 1.00 -17.49 1.47
N PHE A 34 0.89 -18.46 0.57
CA PHE A 34 1.72 -18.52 -0.63
C PHE A 34 1.40 -17.38 -1.60
N MET A 35 0.12 -17.01 -1.72
CA MET A 35 -0.29 -15.83 -2.47
C MET A 35 0.36 -14.55 -1.93
N ARG A 36 0.32 -14.34 -0.61
CA ARG A 36 0.99 -13.19 0.02
C ARG A 36 2.51 -13.24 -0.24
N ASP A 37 3.15 -14.39 -0.11
CA ASP A 37 4.58 -14.51 -0.36
C ASP A 37 4.97 -14.11 -1.80
N ARG A 38 4.24 -14.61 -2.81
CA ARG A 38 4.56 -14.35 -4.22
C ARG A 38 4.13 -12.97 -4.72
N PHE A 39 2.93 -12.51 -4.36
CA PHE A 39 2.42 -11.21 -4.83
C PHE A 39 2.89 -10.02 -4.00
N PHE A 40 3.41 -10.24 -2.78
CA PHE A 40 3.79 -9.15 -1.89
C PHE A 40 5.25 -9.24 -1.44
N CYS A 41 5.64 -10.26 -0.66
CA CYS A 41 6.98 -10.34 -0.07
C CYS A 41 8.10 -10.40 -1.13
N ASN A 42 7.89 -11.20 -2.18
CA ASN A 42 8.88 -11.44 -3.24
C ASN A 42 8.72 -10.53 -4.47
N SER A 43 7.73 -9.64 -4.50
CA SER A 43 7.45 -8.75 -5.63
C SER A 43 7.87 -7.31 -5.32
N ASP A 44 7.09 -6.63 -4.48
CA ASP A 44 7.18 -5.18 -4.30
C ASP A 44 6.73 -4.74 -2.89
N GLN A 45 7.10 -5.49 -1.85
CA GLN A 45 6.85 -5.12 -0.46
C GLN A 45 7.39 -3.70 -0.16
N TYR A 46 6.51 -2.83 0.32
CA TYR A 46 6.86 -1.45 0.64
C TYR A 46 6.21 -0.97 1.94
N ARG A 47 6.98 -0.22 2.73
CA ARG A 47 6.53 0.37 4.01
C ARG A 47 6.16 1.82 3.79
N ILE A 48 4.94 2.19 4.18
CA ILE A 48 4.45 3.58 4.13
C ILE A 48 3.98 4.04 5.50
N HIS A 49 4.04 5.36 5.71
CA HIS A 49 3.50 6.01 6.89
C HIS A 49 2.19 6.71 6.52
N ILE A 50 1.18 6.54 7.36
CA ILE A 50 -0.17 7.08 7.17
C ILE A 50 -0.55 7.85 8.42
N CYS A 51 -1.21 9.00 8.22
CA CYS A 51 -1.80 9.74 9.32
C CYS A 51 -3.17 9.14 9.67
N GLU A 52 -3.37 8.74 10.93
CA GLU A 52 -4.63 8.09 11.37
C GLU A 52 -5.84 9.02 11.24
N ARG A 53 -5.65 10.33 11.39
CA ARG A 53 -6.74 11.32 11.30
C ARG A 53 -7.24 11.54 9.88
N CYS A 54 -6.35 11.80 8.93
CA CYS A 54 -6.77 12.11 7.56
C CYS A 54 -6.81 10.87 6.65
N GLY A 55 -6.14 9.78 7.02
CA GLY A 55 -6.02 8.56 6.23
C GLY A 55 -5.13 8.70 5.00
N LEU A 56 -4.39 9.81 4.87
CA LEU A 56 -3.49 10.07 3.75
C LEU A 56 -2.05 9.69 4.09
N THR A 57 -1.26 9.42 3.04
CA THR A 57 0.16 9.13 3.17
C THR A 57 0.91 10.33 3.75
N ALA A 58 1.66 10.09 4.82
CA ALA A 58 2.50 11.09 5.48
C ALA A 58 3.94 11.05 4.92
N GLN A 59 4.62 12.19 4.94
CA GLN A 59 6.04 12.24 4.62
C GLN A 59 6.84 11.96 5.89
N ALA A 60 7.67 10.93 5.85
CA ALA A 60 8.57 10.57 6.94
C ALA A 60 10.01 10.96 6.61
N ASN A 61 10.68 11.63 7.55
CA ASN A 61 12.12 11.81 7.51
C ASN A 61 12.77 10.86 8.51
N LEU A 62 13.17 9.68 8.03
CA LEU A 62 13.73 8.63 8.89
C LEU A 62 15.04 9.05 9.58
N LYS A 63 15.80 10.01 9.02
CA LYS A 63 17.05 10.49 9.64
C LYS A 63 16.79 11.31 10.90
N LYS A 64 15.69 12.07 10.92
CA LYS A 64 15.32 12.96 12.03
C LYS A 64 14.20 12.36 12.90
N MET A 65 13.68 11.18 12.54
CA MET A 65 12.50 10.57 13.14
C MET A 65 11.29 11.51 13.19
N THR A 66 11.17 12.41 12.20
CA THR A 66 10.04 13.35 12.10
C THR A 66 9.04 12.89 11.05
N TYR A 67 7.76 13.02 11.36
CA TYR A 67 6.65 12.64 10.50
C TYR A 67 5.75 13.86 10.30
N GLU A 68 5.48 14.18 9.04
CA GLU A 68 4.75 15.40 8.68
C GLU A 68 3.59 15.06 7.74
N CYS A 69 2.41 15.56 8.10
CA CYS A 69 1.23 15.54 7.24
C CYS A 69 1.03 16.94 6.66
N ARG A 70 1.06 17.07 5.33
CA ARG A 70 0.91 18.38 4.63
C ARG A 70 -0.55 18.77 4.36
N THR A 71 -1.51 17.95 4.79
CA THR A 71 -2.93 18.22 4.56
C THR A 71 -3.39 19.40 5.42
N PRO A 72 -4.12 20.38 4.88
CA PRO A 72 -4.52 21.59 5.60
C PRO A 72 -5.31 21.32 6.90
N MET A 73 -6.04 20.20 6.97
CA MET A 73 -6.77 19.76 8.16
C MET A 73 -5.86 19.30 9.33
N CYS A 74 -4.62 18.94 9.02
CA CYS A 74 -3.68 18.30 9.94
C CYS A 74 -2.47 19.18 10.30
N VAL A 75 -2.25 20.30 9.60
CA VAL A 75 -1.16 21.25 9.89
C VAL A 75 -1.38 21.91 11.25
N GLY A 76 -0.34 21.96 12.08
CA GLY A 76 -0.38 22.61 13.40
C GLY A 76 -1.05 21.80 14.52
N ARG A 77 -1.39 20.52 14.27
CA ARG A 77 -1.99 19.63 15.28
C ARG A 77 -1.08 18.43 15.52
N ALA A 78 -1.09 17.91 16.75
CA ALA A 78 -0.52 16.61 17.06
C ALA A 78 -1.27 15.54 16.25
N ASN A 79 -0.55 14.81 15.41
CA ASN A 79 -1.07 13.72 14.60
C ASN A 79 -0.37 12.43 14.99
N THR A 80 -1.13 11.36 15.07
CA THR A 80 -0.63 10.00 15.21
C THR A 80 -0.37 9.41 13.82
N PHE A 81 0.73 8.69 13.70
CA PHE A 81 1.17 8.09 12.45
C PHE A 81 1.30 6.59 12.63
N CYS A 82 0.63 5.85 11.74
CA CYS A 82 0.73 4.41 11.64
C CYS A 82 1.70 4.03 10.51
N GLN A 83 2.50 3.00 10.72
CA GLN A 83 3.29 2.37 9.67
C GLN A 83 2.53 1.15 9.16
N ILE A 84 2.31 1.06 7.85
CA ILE A 84 1.71 -0.10 7.21
C ILE A 84 2.59 -0.62 6.08
N GLU A 85 2.40 -1.88 5.71
CA GLU A 85 3.07 -2.50 4.58
C GLU A 85 2.07 -2.75 3.45
N ILE A 86 2.35 -2.21 2.26
CA ILE A 86 1.53 -2.36 1.04
C ILE A 86 2.44 -2.58 -0.18
N PRO A 87 1.93 -3.18 -1.27
CA PRO A 87 2.70 -3.27 -2.50
C PRO A 87 3.06 -1.87 -3.01
N TYR A 88 4.29 -1.68 -3.50
CA TYR A 88 4.72 -0.40 -4.06
C TYR A 88 3.84 0.02 -5.25
N ALA A 89 3.39 -0.94 -6.07
CA ALA A 89 2.44 -0.68 -7.15
C ALA A 89 1.14 -0.04 -6.63
N CYS A 90 0.65 -0.45 -5.46
CA CYS A 90 -0.54 0.14 -4.83
C CYS A 90 -0.29 1.57 -4.35
N LYS A 91 0.89 1.84 -3.77
CA LYS A 91 1.31 3.21 -3.43
C LYS A 91 1.34 4.10 -4.68
N LEU A 92 1.85 3.60 -5.80
CA LEU A 92 1.91 4.36 -7.06
C LEU A 92 0.51 4.66 -7.58
N LEU A 93 -0.37 3.66 -7.59
CA LEU A 93 -1.79 3.83 -7.95
C LEU A 93 -2.46 4.93 -7.12
N PHE A 94 -2.22 4.96 -5.81
CA PHE A 94 -2.77 6.02 -4.96
C PHE A 94 -2.25 7.40 -5.37
N GLN A 95 -0.98 7.53 -5.74
CA GLN A 95 -0.43 8.81 -6.21
C GLN A 95 -1.01 9.24 -7.56
N GLU A 96 -1.23 8.30 -8.47
CA GLU A 96 -1.89 8.55 -9.76
C GLU A 96 -3.36 8.98 -9.55
N LEU A 97 -4.09 8.33 -8.65
CA LEU A 97 -5.45 8.74 -8.28
C LEU A 97 -5.46 10.14 -7.66
N HIS A 98 -4.52 10.47 -6.77
CA HIS A 98 -4.37 11.81 -6.21
C HIS A 98 -4.09 12.86 -7.30
N SER A 99 -3.33 12.51 -8.34
CA SER A 99 -3.09 13.41 -9.48
C SER A 99 -4.35 13.71 -10.29
N MET A 100 -5.34 12.82 -10.24
CA MET A 100 -6.67 12.98 -10.84
C MET A 100 -7.70 13.55 -9.85
N CYS A 101 -7.24 14.23 -8.78
CA CYS A 101 -8.08 14.81 -7.73
C CYS A 101 -8.92 13.78 -6.94
N ILE A 102 -8.55 12.50 -6.94
CA ILE A 102 -9.23 11.46 -6.16
C ILE A 102 -8.45 11.22 -4.86
N SER A 103 -9.07 11.53 -3.73
CA SER A 103 -8.49 11.32 -2.40
C SER A 103 -8.69 9.88 -1.93
N THR A 104 -7.62 9.09 -1.94
CA THR A 104 -7.62 7.71 -1.41
C THR A 104 -7.22 7.72 0.05
N ARG A 105 -8.14 7.34 0.94
CA ARG A 105 -7.93 7.33 2.40
C ARG A 105 -7.89 5.90 2.94
N ILE A 106 -6.88 5.63 3.75
CA ILE A 106 -6.66 4.34 4.40
C ILE A 106 -6.80 4.53 5.90
N PHE A 107 -7.61 3.70 6.54
CA PHE A 107 -7.78 3.67 7.98
C PHE A 107 -7.38 2.30 8.51
N THR A 108 -6.66 2.27 9.63
CA THR A 108 -6.22 1.05 10.31
C THR A 108 -7.29 0.50 11.24
N ASP A 109 -8.21 1.34 11.71
CA ASP A 109 -9.34 0.93 12.51
C ASP A 109 -10.54 0.52 11.66
N VAL A 110 -11.20 -0.56 12.08
CA VAL A 110 -12.50 -0.95 11.54
C VAL A 110 -13.50 0.12 11.97
N ARG A 111 -13.95 0.95 11.02
CA ARG A 111 -15.14 1.77 11.25
C ARG A 111 -16.29 0.80 11.53
N LYS A 112 -16.86 0.85 12.73
CA LYS A 112 -18.16 0.24 13.01
C LYS A 112 -19.16 0.85 12.03
N THR A 113 -19.39 0.20 10.91
CA THR A 113 -20.56 0.47 10.08
C THR A 113 -21.78 0.30 10.96
N ARG A 114 -22.64 1.33 10.98
CA ARG A 114 -23.86 1.39 11.79
C ARG A 114 -24.57 0.03 11.83
N ASP A 115 -24.85 -0.43 13.04
CA ASP A 115 -25.87 -1.39 13.43
C ASP A 115 -26.14 -2.53 12.45
N ASN A 116 -25.45 -3.65 12.69
CA ASN A 116 -25.86 -4.95 12.21
C ASN A 116 -27.09 -5.40 13.02
N SER A 117 -28.23 -4.73 12.83
CA SER A 117 -29.54 -5.14 13.31
C SER A 117 -30.26 -5.91 12.21
N TYR A 118 -30.04 -7.22 12.19
CA TYR A 118 -30.97 -8.24 11.68
C TYR A 118 -30.86 -9.45 12.59
#